data_AF-V2YBH0-F1
#
_entry.id   AF-V2YBH0-F1
#
_cell.length_a   1.000
_cell.length_b   1.000
_cell.length_c   1.000
_cell.angle_alpha   90.00
_cell.angle_beta   90.00
_cell.angle_gamma   90.00
#
_symmetry.space_group_name_H-M   'P 1'
#
loop_
_entity.id
_entity.type
_entity.pdbx_description
1 polymer ?
#
loop_
_entity_poly.entity_id
_entity_poly.type
_entity_poly.pdbx_seq_one_letter_code
_entity_poly.pdbx_strand_id
1 'polypeptide(L)'
;MEIYSWIIEHSVILGLIISFFTLLVTFFLTLIIYLLGRQHEKEREKTEEAAQKLAVIEAAKIFLIDNDEEVEYLSLAEIAASLKLKRKHCRQLITRYLRCNELQQQEIIRQANIADIQIAMDGVRFALELLQADLDRYRFGRSILYDGAKYLHRAIERWSNVTIEDANPYIFENLRISEWHQNEAISWRLGNGNVTLLSYMWDYLHSDEFNIDKDNIVPPIDIVFQQCNLGACDESIMTFWTMRIIIDACHTFKYGQYNSFFDESLIQTQEDMYYYTLAVLCSTYLQEEANCNE
;
A
#
# COMPACT_ATOMS: atom_id res chain seq x y z
N MET A 1 65.59 24.10 -65.82
CA MET A 1 66.38 22.94 -65.32
C MET A 1 66.70 23.06 -63.83
N GLU A 2 66.77 24.26 -63.26
CA GLU A 2 67.09 24.46 -61.83
C GLU A 2 66.03 23.94 -60.85
N ILE A 3 64.74 24.12 -61.17
CA ILE A 3 63.64 23.64 -60.31
C ILE A 3 63.67 22.11 -60.17
N TYR A 4 64.00 21.37 -61.24
CA TYR A 4 64.06 19.91 -61.21
C TYR A 4 65.26 19.38 -60.44
N SER A 5 66.40 20.07 -60.47
CA SER A 5 67.59 19.73 -59.66
C SER A 5 67.33 19.89 -58.16
N TRP A 6 66.69 21.01 -57.78
CA TRP A 6 66.39 21.32 -56.38
C TRP A 6 65.41 20.33 -55.74
N ILE A 7 64.41 19.89 -56.51
CA ILE A 7 63.42 18.88 -56.09
C ILE A 7 64.09 17.52 -55.85
N ILE A 8 65.07 17.12 -56.68
CA ILE A 8 65.77 15.84 -56.52
C ILE A 8 66.67 15.86 -55.28
N GLU A 9 67.37 16.96 -55.03
CA GLU A 9 68.26 17.12 -53.87
C GLU A 9 67.49 17.15 -52.53
N HIS A 10 66.29 17.73 -52.51
CA HIS A 10 65.43 17.81 -51.31
C HIS A 10 64.32 16.74 -51.27
N SER A 11 64.33 15.78 -52.19
CA SER A 11 63.28 14.77 -52.37
C SER A 11 63.03 13.93 -51.10
N VAL A 12 64.09 13.60 -50.36
CA VAL A 12 64.00 12.86 -49.09
C VAL A 12 63.27 13.67 -48.02
N ILE A 13 63.60 14.96 -47.89
CA ILE A 13 62.98 15.87 -46.92
C ILE A 13 61.51 16.12 -47.27
N LEU A 14 61.21 16.35 -48.55
CA LEU A 14 59.85 16.51 -49.05
C LEU A 14 59.00 15.25 -48.80
N GLY A 15 59.55 14.06 -49.04
CA GLY A 15 58.87 12.78 -48.76
C GLY A 15 58.57 12.56 -47.27
N LEU A 16 59.49 12.97 -46.38
CA LEU A 16 59.32 12.87 -44.92
C LEU A 16 58.24 13.85 -44.43
N ILE A 17 58.21 15.07 -44.98
CA ILE A 17 57.18 16.07 -44.72
C ILE A 17 55.81 15.56 -45.17
N ILE A 18 55.70 15.04 -46.40
CA ILE A 18 54.45 14.47 -46.92
C ILE A 18 53.98 13.31 -46.03
N SER A 19 54.89 12.41 -45.65
CA SER A 19 54.56 11.27 -44.78
C SER A 19 54.06 11.73 -43.40
N PHE A 20 54.69 12.75 -42.82
CA PHE A 20 54.25 13.35 -41.57
C PHE A 20 52.85 13.99 -41.69
N PHE A 21 52.58 14.71 -42.77
CA PHE A 21 51.25 15.25 -43.03
C PHE A 21 50.20 14.15 -43.23
N THR A 22 50.52 13.05 -43.93
CA THR A 22 49.59 11.92 -44.08
C THR A 22 49.29 11.22 -42.76
N LEU A 23 50.28 11.04 -41.90
CA LEU A 23 50.10 10.51 -40.54
C LEU A 23 49.21 11.44 -39.72
N LEU A 24 49.46 12.74 -39.78
CA LEU A 24 48.70 13.76 -39.05
C LEU A 24 47.24 13.77 -39.50
N VAL A 25 46.98 13.75 -40.81
CA VAL A 25 45.62 13.67 -41.37
C VAL A 25 44.91 12.39 -40.91
N THR A 26 45.61 11.25 -40.92
CA THR A 26 45.04 9.95 -40.49
C THR A 26 44.71 9.96 -38.99
N PHE A 27 45.59 10.54 -38.17
CA PHE A 27 45.38 10.72 -36.73
C PHE A 27 44.16 11.60 -36.44
N PHE A 28 44.06 12.76 -37.09
CA PHE A 28 42.92 13.66 -36.94
C PHE A 28 41.61 13.03 -37.43
N LEU A 29 41.63 12.31 -38.55
CA LEU A 29 40.46 11.60 -39.06
C LEU A 29 39.95 10.55 -38.05
N THR A 30 40.88 9.77 -37.48
CA THR A 30 40.54 8.75 -36.47
C THR A 30 39.95 9.39 -35.21
N LEU A 31 40.52 10.51 -34.75
CA LEU A 31 40.02 11.25 -33.60
C LEU A 31 38.61 11.81 -33.84
N ILE A 32 38.35 12.38 -35.02
CA ILE A 32 37.03 12.90 -35.40
C ILE A 32 36.01 11.79 -35.41
N ILE A 33 36.30 10.64 -36.04
CA ILE A 33 35.40 9.48 -36.09
C ILE A 33 35.05 8.99 -34.68
N TYR A 34 36.05 8.90 -33.79
CA TYR A 34 35.84 8.50 -32.40
C TYR A 34 34.92 9.46 -31.64
N LEU A 35 35.16 10.77 -31.76
CA LEU A 35 34.33 11.78 -31.07
C LEU A 35 32.90 11.81 -31.60
N LEU A 36 32.73 11.68 -32.92
CA LEU A 36 31.43 11.63 -33.57
C LEU A 36 30.64 10.38 -33.14
N GLY A 37 31.31 9.22 -33.11
CA GLY A 37 30.73 7.97 -32.61
C GLY A 37 30.24 8.08 -31.18
N ARG A 38 31.05 8.68 -30.30
CA ARG A 38 30.69 8.90 -28.89
C ARG A 38 29.54 9.89 -28.71
N GLN A 39 29.41 10.89 -29.57
CA GLN A 39 28.26 11.80 -29.54
C GLN A 39 26.98 11.12 -30.02
N HIS A 40 27.04 10.38 -31.12
CA HIS A 40 25.89 9.63 -31.63
C HIS A 40 25.43 8.53 -30.68
N GLU A 41 26.36 7.85 -30.00
CA GLU A 41 26.03 6.87 -28.96
C GLU A 41 25.23 7.53 -27.83
N LYS A 42 25.71 8.68 -27.31
CA LYS A 42 24.97 9.46 -26.30
C LYS A 42 23.62 9.98 -26.78
N GLU A 43 23.50 10.37 -28.04
CA GLU A 43 22.23 10.81 -28.62
C GLU A 43 21.25 9.64 -28.79
N ARG A 44 21.75 8.46 -29.16
CA ARG A 44 20.96 7.23 -29.23
C ARG A 44 20.47 6.78 -27.87
N GLU A 45 21.35 6.74 -26.87
CA GLU A 45 20.97 6.43 -25.48
C GLU A 45 19.85 7.37 -25.00
N LYS A 46 19.99 8.69 -25.22
CA LYS A 46 18.95 9.66 -24.84
C LYS A 46 17.63 9.47 -25.59
N THR A 47 17.70 9.16 -26.89
CA THR A 47 16.49 8.96 -27.70
C THR A 47 15.80 7.64 -27.36
N GLU A 48 16.56 6.59 -27.07
CA GLU A 48 16.05 5.31 -26.59
C GLU A 48 15.43 5.44 -25.20
N GLU A 49 16.08 6.13 -24.26
CA GLU A 49 15.53 6.42 -22.94
C GLU A 49 14.25 7.26 -23.02
N ALA A 50 14.22 8.27 -23.88
CA ALA A 50 13.02 9.08 -24.10
C ALA A 50 11.87 8.26 -24.70
N ALA A 51 12.18 7.37 -25.65
CA ALA A 51 11.19 6.46 -26.24
C ALA A 51 10.67 5.45 -25.22
N GLN A 52 11.54 4.90 -24.37
CA GLN A 52 11.14 4.00 -23.28
C GLN A 52 10.24 4.71 -22.27
N LYS A 53 10.58 5.92 -21.85
CA LYS A 53 9.74 6.73 -20.95
C LYS A 53 8.38 7.01 -21.57
N LEU A 54 8.33 7.40 -22.84
CA LEU A 54 7.08 7.65 -23.54
C LEU A 54 6.22 6.37 -23.64
N ALA A 55 6.85 5.23 -23.93
CA ALA A 55 6.17 3.94 -23.99
C ALA A 55 5.60 3.52 -22.63
N VAL A 56 6.32 3.81 -21.52
CA VAL A 56 5.82 3.56 -20.16
C VAL A 56 4.62 4.47 -19.84
N ILE A 57 4.69 5.75 -20.18
CA ILE A 57 3.59 6.72 -20.00
C ILE A 57 2.34 6.29 -20.78
N GLU A 58 2.52 5.88 -22.03
CA GLU A 58 1.43 5.43 -22.89
C GLU A 58 0.82 4.12 -22.38
N ALA A 59 1.67 3.15 -21.98
CA ALA A 59 1.21 1.90 -21.38
C ALA A 59 0.43 2.13 -20.08
N ALA A 60 0.88 3.04 -19.22
CA ALA A 60 0.18 3.40 -17.99
C ALA A 60 -1.19 4.04 -18.29
N LYS A 61 -1.26 4.91 -19.29
CA LYS A 61 -2.53 5.52 -19.72
C LYS A 61 -3.51 4.48 -20.28
N ILE A 62 -3.04 3.57 -21.14
CA ILE A 62 -3.85 2.48 -21.67
C ILE A 62 -4.34 1.59 -20.54
N PHE A 63 -3.47 1.27 -19.57
CA PHE A 63 -3.84 0.47 -18.41
C PHE A 63 -5.00 1.09 -17.62
N LEU A 64 -4.94 2.40 -17.35
CA LEU A 64 -6.02 3.08 -16.62
C LEU A 64 -7.33 3.05 -17.39
N ILE A 65 -7.30 3.26 -18.71
CA ILE A 65 -8.49 3.21 -19.56
C ILE A 65 -9.08 1.79 -19.62
N ASP A 66 -8.24 0.78 -19.78
CA ASP A 66 -8.68 -0.62 -19.91
C ASP A 66 -9.26 -1.20 -18.61
N ASN A 67 -9.04 -0.53 -17.48
CA ASN A 67 -9.50 -0.97 -16.16
C ASN A 67 -10.33 0.11 -15.44
N ASP A 68 -10.89 1.08 -16.16
CA ASP A 68 -11.66 2.22 -15.63
C ASP A 68 -12.71 1.80 -14.58
N GLU A 69 -13.38 0.67 -14.80
CA GLU A 69 -14.39 0.10 -13.91
C GLU A 69 -13.88 -0.28 -12.50
N GLU A 70 -12.59 -0.62 -12.36
CA GLU A 70 -11.98 -1.06 -11.10
C GLU A 70 -10.91 -0.07 -10.60
N VAL A 71 -10.72 1.11 -11.22
CA VAL A 71 -9.63 2.04 -10.89
C VAL A 71 -9.61 2.46 -9.42
N GLU A 72 -10.77 2.53 -8.76
CA GLU A 72 -10.88 2.87 -7.34
C GLU A 72 -10.16 1.86 -6.42
N TYR A 73 -9.94 0.61 -6.86
CA TYR A 73 -9.21 -0.44 -6.14
C TYR A 73 -7.70 -0.40 -6.36
N LEU A 74 -7.19 0.55 -7.15
CA LEU A 74 -5.76 0.65 -7.47
C LEU A 74 -4.90 0.91 -6.23
N SER A 75 -5.42 1.64 -5.22
CA SER A 75 -4.75 1.78 -3.90
C SER A 75 -4.53 0.42 -3.22
N LEU A 76 -5.47 -0.52 -3.35
CA LEU A 76 -5.31 -1.87 -2.81
C LEU A 76 -4.32 -2.70 -3.63
N ALA A 77 -4.25 -2.48 -4.94
CA ALA A 77 -3.28 -3.13 -5.83
C ALA A 77 -1.83 -2.73 -5.48
N GLU A 78 -1.61 -1.47 -5.11
CA GLU A 78 -0.32 -0.97 -4.65
C GLU A 78 0.13 -1.65 -3.35
N ILE A 79 -0.79 -1.77 -2.37
CA ILE A 79 -0.52 -2.51 -1.13
C ILE A 79 -0.18 -3.97 -1.44
N ALA A 80 -0.93 -4.61 -2.34
CA ALA A 80 -0.65 -5.96 -2.77
C ALA A 80 0.74 -6.10 -3.44
N ALA A 81 1.16 -5.10 -4.21
CA ALA A 81 2.47 -5.06 -4.86
C ALA A 81 3.61 -4.94 -3.86
N SER A 82 3.45 -4.08 -2.85
CA SER A 82 4.41 -3.90 -1.75
C SER A 82 4.67 -5.21 -0.99
N LEU A 83 3.64 -6.03 -0.80
CA LEU A 83 3.74 -7.31 -0.10
C LEU A 83 4.37 -8.44 -0.95
N LYS A 84 4.50 -8.25 -2.26
CA LYS A 84 5.11 -9.21 -3.21
C LYS A 84 4.52 -10.63 -3.14
N LEU A 85 3.23 -10.75 -2.80
CA LEU A 85 2.56 -12.03 -2.67
C LEU A 85 2.32 -12.64 -4.06
N LYS A 86 2.90 -13.82 -4.32
CA LYS A 86 2.71 -14.55 -5.59
C LYS A 86 1.44 -15.39 -5.54
N ARG A 87 0.29 -14.77 -5.77
CA ARG A 87 -1.02 -15.42 -5.77
C ARG A 87 -1.92 -14.90 -6.89
N LYS A 88 -3.02 -15.62 -7.14
CA LYS A 88 -4.12 -15.13 -7.97
C LYS A 88 -5.01 -14.27 -7.08
N HIS A 89 -5.25 -13.03 -7.50
CA HIS A 89 -6.16 -12.11 -6.80
C HIS A 89 -7.58 -12.25 -7.34
N CYS A 90 -8.55 -11.93 -6.50
CA CYS A 90 -9.97 -11.89 -6.81
C CYS A 90 -10.24 -10.81 -7.87
N ARG A 91 -9.64 -9.63 -7.70
CA ARG A 91 -9.75 -8.51 -8.66
C ARG A 91 -8.85 -8.71 -9.87
N GLN A 92 -9.40 -8.42 -11.05
CA GLN A 92 -8.62 -8.50 -12.28
C GLN A 92 -7.61 -7.36 -12.36
N LEU A 93 -7.98 -6.16 -11.91
CA LEU A 93 -7.08 -5.01 -11.88
C LEU A 93 -5.81 -5.32 -11.08
N ILE A 94 -5.93 -5.85 -9.87
CA ILE A 94 -4.75 -6.18 -9.03
C ILE A 94 -3.85 -7.19 -9.75
N THR A 95 -4.43 -8.22 -10.34
CA THR A 95 -3.67 -9.23 -11.09
C THR A 95 -2.96 -8.62 -12.31
N ARG A 96 -3.59 -7.69 -13.03
CA ARG A 96 -3.00 -7.02 -14.19
C ARG A 96 -1.90 -6.04 -13.76
N TYR A 97 -2.13 -5.26 -12.71
CA TYR A 97 -1.17 -4.32 -12.13
C TYR A 97 0.11 -5.01 -11.69
N LEU A 98 0.00 -6.16 -11.01
CA LEU A 98 1.16 -6.95 -10.57
C LEU A 98 1.96 -7.59 -11.70
N ARG A 99 1.42 -7.64 -12.92
CA ARG A 99 2.14 -8.11 -14.12
C ARG A 99 2.94 -7.00 -14.80
N CYS A 100 2.61 -5.73 -14.53
CA CYS A 100 3.37 -4.60 -15.02
C CYS A 100 4.77 -4.58 -14.40
N ASN A 101 5.73 -3.99 -15.10
CA ASN A 101 7.05 -3.75 -14.52
C ASN A 101 7.00 -2.60 -13.50
N GLU A 102 8.04 -2.47 -12.68
CA GLU A 102 8.09 -1.48 -11.59
C GLU A 102 7.95 -0.02 -12.10
N LEU A 103 8.56 0.29 -13.25
CA LEU A 103 8.45 1.62 -13.88
C LEU A 103 7.02 1.93 -14.33
N GLN A 104 6.31 0.94 -14.88
CA GLN A 104 4.91 1.06 -15.26
C GLN A 104 4.02 1.21 -14.03
N GLN A 105 4.26 0.43 -12.97
CA GLN A 105 3.51 0.52 -11.72
C GLN A 105 3.61 1.92 -11.11
N GLN A 106 4.82 2.46 -11.00
CA GLN A 106 5.06 3.83 -10.49
C GLN A 106 4.37 4.89 -11.36
N GLU A 107 4.44 4.76 -12.69
CA GLU A 107 3.80 5.71 -13.59
C GLU A 107 2.27 5.62 -13.54
N ILE A 108 1.70 4.42 -13.37
CA ILE A 108 0.25 4.21 -13.19
C ILE A 108 -0.23 4.93 -11.92
N ILE A 109 0.44 4.72 -10.78
CA ILE A 109 0.10 5.38 -9.50
C ILE A 109 0.24 6.89 -9.62
N ARG A 110 1.32 7.36 -10.27
CA ARG A 110 1.55 8.80 -10.52
C ARG A 110 0.44 9.42 -11.36
N GLN A 111 -0.02 8.75 -12.42
CA GLN A 111 -1.12 9.24 -13.26
C GLN A 111 -2.48 9.17 -12.56
N ALA A 112 -2.70 8.16 -11.72
CA ALA A 112 -3.92 8.00 -10.92
C ALA A 112 -3.97 8.92 -9.69
N ASN A 113 -2.88 9.63 -9.38
CA ASN A 113 -2.76 10.49 -8.20
C ASN A 113 -3.06 9.76 -6.88
N ILE A 114 -2.56 8.52 -6.78
CA ILE A 114 -2.68 7.69 -5.58
C ILE A 114 -1.44 7.89 -4.71
N ALA A 115 -1.61 7.79 -3.39
CA ALA A 115 -0.51 7.91 -2.44
C ALA A 115 0.37 6.65 -2.47
N ASP A 116 1.69 6.82 -2.55
CA ASP A 116 2.64 5.71 -2.46
C ASP A 116 2.63 5.10 -1.05
N ILE A 117 1.97 3.94 -0.91
CA ILE A 117 1.85 3.21 0.35
C ILE A 117 2.75 1.98 0.31
N GLN A 118 3.92 2.10 0.93
CA GLN A 118 4.85 0.99 1.09
C GLN A 118 4.62 0.25 2.40
N ILE A 119 4.24 -1.03 2.30
CA ILE A 119 3.99 -1.89 3.46
C ILE A 119 4.88 -3.13 3.37
N ALA A 120 5.61 -3.38 4.44
CA ALA A 120 6.41 -4.58 4.62
C ALA A 120 5.82 -5.48 5.73
N MET A 121 5.92 -6.79 5.57
CA MET A 121 5.38 -7.76 6.53
C MET A 121 5.99 -7.64 7.93
N ASP A 122 7.27 -7.24 8.04
CA ASP A 122 7.89 -6.99 9.34
C ASP A 122 7.26 -5.78 10.05
N GLY A 123 6.91 -4.73 9.29
CA GLY A 123 6.18 -3.57 9.80
C GLY A 123 4.76 -3.93 10.22
N VAL A 124 4.08 -4.82 9.49
CA VAL A 124 2.76 -5.34 9.89
C VAL A 124 2.85 -6.07 11.22
N ARG A 125 3.85 -6.95 11.42
CA ARG A 125 4.03 -7.67 12.69
C ARG A 125 4.26 -6.69 13.85
N PHE A 126 5.11 -5.69 13.66
CA PHE A 126 5.37 -4.68 14.67
C PHE A 126 4.11 -3.86 15.01
N ALA A 127 3.35 -3.44 14.00
CA ALA A 127 2.10 -2.72 14.20
C ALA A 127 1.04 -3.56 14.94
N LEU A 128 0.97 -4.87 14.70
CA LEU A 128 0.09 -5.78 15.43
C LEU A 128 0.47 -5.87 16.93
N GLU A 129 1.76 -5.86 17.26
CA GLU A 129 2.23 -5.86 18.65
C GLU A 129 1.83 -4.57 19.37
N LEU A 130 1.99 -3.42 18.71
CA LEU A 130 1.55 -2.12 19.24
C LEU A 130 0.02 -2.06 19.42
N LEU A 131 -0.74 -2.54 18.43
CA LEU A 131 -2.20 -2.64 18.55
C LEU A 131 -2.61 -3.52 19.74
N GLN A 132 -1.98 -4.68 19.92
CA GLN A 132 -2.25 -5.55 21.07
C GLN A 132 -2.00 -4.82 22.39
N ALA A 133 -0.90 -4.06 22.49
CA ALA A 133 -0.60 -3.27 23.68
C ALA A 133 -1.65 -2.19 23.97
N ASP A 134 -2.18 -1.52 22.95
CA ASP A 134 -3.26 -0.54 23.11
C ASP A 134 -4.59 -1.20 23.51
N LEU A 135 -4.95 -2.32 22.88
CA LEU A 135 -6.16 -3.08 23.24
C LEU A 135 -6.12 -3.50 24.72
N ASP A 136 -4.96 -3.95 25.21
CA ASP A 136 -4.75 -4.32 26.60
C ASP A 136 -4.78 -3.08 27.53
N ARG A 137 -4.12 -1.99 27.13
CA ARG A 137 -4.08 -0.72 27.88
C ARG A 137 -5.47 -0.15 28.11
N TYR A 138 -6.32 -0.16 27.08
CA TYR A 138 -7.68 0.40 27.15
C TYR A 138 -8.73 -0.62 27.63
N ARG A 139 -8.33 -1.87 27.91
CA ARG A 139 -9.18 -2.97 28.36
C ARG A 139 -10.30 -3.29 27.38
N PHE A 140 -9.96 -3.52 26.11
CA PHE A 140 -10.96 -3.81 25.07
C PHE A 140 -11.57 -5.23 25.14
N GLY A 141 -11.15 -6.03 26.12
CA GLY A 141 -11.69 -7.36 26.41
C GLY A 141 -10.66 -8.45 26.16
N ARG A 142 -11.10 -9.61 25.71
CA ARG A 142 -10.20 -10.70 25.32
C ARG A 142 -9.30 -10.32 24.13
N SER A 143 -8.12 -10.93 24.04
CA SER A 143 -7.29 -10.81 22.84
C SER A 143 -7.97 -11.47 21.64
N ILE A 144 -7.96 -10.80 20.48
CA ILE A 144 -8.42 -11.32 19.19
C ILE A 144 -7.23 -11.76 18.30
N LEU A 145 -6.02 -11.26 18.58
CA LEU A 145 -4.81 -11.45 17.78
C LEU A 145 -4.08 -12.77 18.11
N TYR A 146 -4.84 -13.86 18.23
CA TYR A 146 -4.30 -15.19 18.59
C TYR A 146 -3.19 -15.66 17.65
N ASP A 147 -2.19 -16.32 18.22
CA ASP A 147 -1.08 -16.96 17.49
C ASP A 147 -0.45 -16.04 16.43
N GLY A 148 -0.21 -14.77 16.78
CA GLY A 148 0.32 -13.77 15.85
C GLY A 148 -0.72 -13.34 14.81
N ALA A 149 -1.96 -13.06 15.24
CA ALA A 149 -3.07 -12.68 14.36
C ALA A 149 -3.37 -13.70 13.25
N LYS A 150 -3.37 -15.00 13.56
CA LYS A 150 -3.58 -16.08 12.56
C LYS A 150 -4.82 -15.87 11.68
N TYR A 151 -5.91 -15.34 12.23
CA TYR A 151 -7.17 -15.17 11.50
C TYR A 151 -7.11 -14.00 10.51
N LEU A 152 -6.27 -12.99 10.76
CA LEU A 152 -5.98 -11.94 9.79
C LEU A 152 -5.31 -12.54 8.54
N HIS A 153 -4.24 -13.33 8.73
CA HIS A 153 -3.53 -13.96 7.61
C HIS A 153 -4.39 -15.02 6.90
N ARG A 154 -5.22 -15.76 7.62
CA ARG A 154 -6.13 -16.74 6.99
C ARG A 154 -7.22 -16.12 6.13
N ALA A 155 -7.59 -14.85 6.38
CA ALA A 155 -8.53 -14.12 5.53
C ALA A 155 -8.05 -14.13 4.08
N ILE A 156 -6.78 -13.79 3.87
CA ILE A 156 -6.18 -13.80 2.53
C ILE A 156 -5.84 -15.22 2.06
N GLU A 157 -5.32 -16.10 2.93
CA GLU A 157 -4.88 -17.45 2.51
C GLU A 157 -6.01 -18.38 2.08
N ARG A 158 -7.17 -18.32 2.74
CA ARG A 158 -8.25 -19.30 2.58
C ARG A 158 -9.57 -18.69 2.10
N TRP A 159 -9.84 -17.46 2.49
CA TRP A 159 -11.18 -16.86 2.38
C TRP A 159 -11.21 -15.62 1.48
N SER A 160 -10.17 -15.38 0.68
CA SER A 160 -10.02 -14.13 -0.07
C SER A 160 -11.15 -13.85 -1.06
N ASN A 161 -11.79 -14.89 -1.60
CA ASN A 161 -12.90 -14.80 -2.54
C ASN A 161 -14.28 -14.75 -1.87
N VAL A 162 -14.34 -14.82 -0.55
CA VAL A 162 -15.60 -14.67 0.18
C VAL A 162 -16.08 -13.24 0.02
N THR A 163 -17.31 -13.09 -0.46
CA THR A 163 -17.97 -11.80 -0.61
C THR A 163 -18.42 -11.27 0.75
N ILE A 164 -18.31 -9.97 0.91
CA ILE A 164 -18.79 -9.24 2.08
C ILE A 164 -20.01 -8.44 1.63
N GLU A 165 -21.15 -8.67 2.27
CA GLU A 165 -22.38 -7.94 1.99
C GLU A 165 -22.39 -6.57 2.69
N ASP A 166 -21.93 -6.55 3.94
CA ASP A 166 -21.85 -5.35 4.76
C ASP A 166 -20.49 -5.30 5.47
N ALA A 167 -19.64 -4.36 5.05
CA ALA A 167 -18.31 -4.17 5.61
C ALA A 167 -18.33 -3.44 6.97
N ASN A 168 -19.43 -2.78 7.32
CA ASN A 168 -19.58 -2.04 8.57
C ASN A 168 -21.00 -2.13 9.15
N PRO A 169 -21.35 -3.30 9.73
CA PRO A 169 -22.71 -3.59 10.16
C PRO A 169 -23.14 -2.81 11.41
N TYR A 170 -24.39 -2.33 11.37
CA TYR A 170 -25.07 -1.63 12.46
C TYR A 170 -25.82 -2.61 13.38
N ILE A 171 -25.09 -3.34 14.22
CA ILE A 171 -25.65 -4.40 15.09
C ILE A 171 -25.41 -4.19 16.59
N PHE A 172 -24.53 -3.25 16.96
CA PHE A 172 -24.14 -3.04 18.36
C PHE A 172 -25.09 -2.08 19.06
N GLU A 173 -25.24 -2.22 20.38
CA GLU A 173 -26.11 -1.33 21.16
C GLU A 173 -25.57 0.12 21.16
N ASN A 174 -26.46 1.11 21.13
CA ASN A 174 -26.06 2.50 21.30
C ASN A 174 -25.90 2.84 22.80
N LEU A 175 -24.67 2.97 23.30
CA LEU A 175 -24.42 3.21 24.72
C LEU A 175 -25.00 4.53 25.24
N ARG A 176 -25.21 5.54 24.38
CA ARG A 176 -25.72 6.86 24.76
C ARG A 176 -27.23 6.88 25.03
N ILE A 177 -27.97 6.01 24.35
CA ILE A 177 -29.44 5.97 24.39
C ILE A 177 -29.93 4.74 25.16
N SER A 178 -29.08 3.73 25.32
CA SER A 178 -29.44 2.49 26.02
C SER A 178 -29.65 2.74 27.51
N GLU A 179 -30.78 2.24 28.01
CA GLU A 179 -31.15 2.41 29.41
C GLU A 179 -30.48 1.32 30.26
N TRP A 180 -29.86 1.75 31.36
CA TRP A 180 -29.31 0.84 32.36
C TRP A 180 -30.40 0.40 33.33
N HIS A 181 -30.66 -0.90 33.41
CA HIS A 181 -31.56 -1.48 34.37
C HIS A 181 -30.78 -2.34 35.37
N GLN A 182 -30.76 -1.90 36.62
CA GLN A 182 -30.16 -2.67 37.71
C GLN A 182 -31.26 -3.18 38.63
N ASN A 183 -31.31 -4.49 38.84
CA ASN A 183 -32.14 -5.13 39.85
C ASN A 183 -31.26 -5.95 40.81
N GLU A 184 -31.77 -6.33 41.98
CA GLU A 184 -31.00 -6.99 43.05
C GLU A 184 -30.27 -8.29 42.61
N ALA A 185 -30.69 -8.90 41.51
CA ALA A 185 -30.12 -10.15 41.00
C ALA A 185 -29.37 -10.01 39.66
N ILE A 186 -29.70 -9.02 38.82
CA ILE A 186 -29.21 -8.92 37.44
C ILE A 186 -29.13 -7.44 37.05
N SER A 187 -27.99 -7.04 36.51
CA SER A 187 -27.81 -5.79 35.79
C SER A 187 -27.83 -6.05 34.29
N TRP A 188 -28.58 -5.26 33.52
CA TRP A 188 -28.69 -5.41 32.08
C TRP A 188 -28.98 -4.07 31.38
N ARG A 189 -28.59 -3.96 30.10
CA ARG A 189 -28.91 -2.80 29.24
C ARG A 189 -30.04 -3.14 28.28
N LEU A 190 -31.01 -2.23 28.16
CA LEU A 190 -31.96 -2.27 27.07
C LEU A 190 -31.40 -1.45 25.90
N GLY A 191 -30.97 -2.15 24.85
CA GLY A 191 -30.45 -1.53 23.63
C GLY A 191 -31.52 -0.71 22.91
N ASN A 192 -31.35 0.61 22.86
CA ASN A 192 -32.21 1.51 22.09
C ASN A 192 -31.46 1.99 20.85
N GLY A 193 -31.68 1.30 19.73
CA GLY A 193 -31.03 1.59 18.45
C GLY A 193 -29.68 0.89 18.28
N ASN A 194 -29.32 0.66 17.02
CA ASN A 194 -28.09 -0.03 16.65
C ASN A 194 -27.06 0.95 16.09
N VAL A 195 -25.79 0.71 16.41
CA VAL A 195 -24.63 1.46 15.93
C VAL A 195 -23.57 0.51 15.37
N THR A 196 -22.59 1.08 14.67
CA THR A 196 -21.40 0.37 14.20
C THR A 196 -20.46 0.04 15.36
N LEU A 197 -19.55 -0.91 15.12
CA LEU A 197 -18.52 -1.26 16.11
C LEU A 197 -17.62 -0.05 16.43
N LEU A 198 -17.27 0.76 15.43
CA LEU A 198 -16.53 2.00 15.63
C LEU A 198 -17.20 2.94 16.64
N SER A 199 -18.51 3.18 16.49
CA SER A 199 -19.25 4.05 17.42
C SER A 199 -19.29 3.45 18.82
N TYR A 200 -19.45 2.13 18.92
CA TYR A 200 -19.42 1.44 20.22
C TYR A 200 -18.06 1.56 20.90
N MET A 201 -16.96 1.33 20.16
CA MET A 201 -15.60 1.45 20.64
C MET A 201 -15.27 2.88 21.08
N TRP A 202 -15.73 3.87 20.33
CA TRP A 202 -15.59 5.29 20.67
C TRP A 202 -16.30 5.62 21.98
N ASP A 203 -17.57 5.23 22.10
CA ASP A 203 -18.39 5.47 23.30
C ASP A 203 -17.85 4.73 24.52
N TYR A 204 -17.27 3.53 24.34
CA TYR A 204 -16.58 2.78 25.39
C TYR A 204 -15.31 3.49 25.88
N LEU A 205 -14.52 4.07 24.98
CA LEU A 205 -13.29 4.78 25.34
C LEU A 205 -13.59 6.09 26.08
N HIS A 206 -14.69 6.76 25.72
CA HIS A 206 -15.13 8.05 26.26
C HIS A 206 -16.31 7.91 27.22
N SER A 207 -16.47 6.75 27.87
CA SER A 207 -17.60 6.47 28.77
C SER A 207 -17.73 7.50 29.90
N ASP A 208 -16.60 8.01 30.38
CA ASP A 208 -16.50 9.03 31.42
C ASP A 208 -17.15 10.35 31.00
N GLU A 209 -17.12 10.71 29.71
CA GLU A 209 -17.75 11.93 29.20
C GLU A 209 -19.28 11.86 29.24
N PHE A 210 -19.82 10.64 29.27
CA PHE A 210 -21.27 10.37 29.28
C PHE A 210 -21.78 9.95 30.67
N ASN A 211 -20.94 10.04 31.71
CA ASN A 211 -21.24 9.55 33.06
C ASN A 211 -21.68 8.07 33.09
N ILE A 212 -21.14 7.26 32.19
CA ILE A 212 -21.39 5.81 32.17
C ILE A 212 -20.19 5.12 32.82
N ASP A 213 -20.46 4.39 33.90
CA ASP A 213 -19.43 3.58 34.55
C ASP A 213 -18.97 2.47 33.60
N LYS A 214 -17.65 2.41 33.38
CA LYS A 214 -17.00 1.47 32.46
C LYS A 214 -17.21 0.02 32.88
N ASP A 215 -17.35 -0.25 34.18
CA ASP A 215 -17.64 -1.59 34.70
C ASP A 215 -19.04 -2.07 34.32
N ASN A 216 -19.94 -1.17 33.91
CA ASN A 216 -21.28 -1.46 33.43
C ASN A 216 -21.37 -1.54 31.90
N ILE A 217 -20.24 -1.56 31.19
CA ILE A 217 -20.18 -1.68 29.72
C ILE A 217 -19.41 -2.95 29.38
N VAL A 218 -19.93 -3.73 28.44
CA VAL A 218 -19.22 -4.91 27.94
C VAL A 218 -18.03 -4.44 27.10
N PRO A 219 -16.81 -4.97 27.29
CA PRO A 219 -15.68 -4.57 26.46
C PRO A 219 -15.93 -4.81 24.95
N PRO A 220 -15.44 -3.94 24.06
CA PRO A 220 -15.77 -3.99 22.63
C PRO A 220 -15.50 -5.32 21.93
N ILE A 221 -14.41 -6.02 22.26
CA ILE A 221 -14.15 -7.33 21.66
C ILE A 221 -15.12 -8.37 22.23
N ASP A 222 -15.40 -8.31 23.52
CA ASP A 222 -16.30 -9.26 24.18
C ASP A 222 -17.74 -9.15 23.66
N ILE A 223 -18.23 -7.94 23.37
CA ILE A 223 -19.57 -7.76 22.80
C ILE A 223 -19.67 -8.35 21.39
N VAL A 224 -18.61 -8.23 20.57
CA VAL A 224 -18.56 -8.88 19.24
C VAL A 224 -18.62 -10.39 19.40
N PHE A 225 -17.87 -10.97 20.36
CA PHE A 225 -17.94 -12.41 20.63
C PHE A 225 -19.33 -12.87 21.06
N GLN A 226 -20.03 -12.08 21.87
CA GLN A 226 -21.38 -12.39 22.35
C GLN A 226 -22.42 -12.28 21.22
N GLN A 227 -22.46 -11.15 20.51
CA GLN A 227 -23.47 -10.89 19.49
C GLN A 227 -23.26 -11.71 18.21
N CYS A 228 -22.01 -11.94 17.81
CA CYS A 228 -21.68 -12.68 16.59
C CYS A 228 -21.34 -14.15 16.85
N ASN A 229 -21.46 -14.61 18.09
CA ASN A 229 -21.16 -15.97 18.54
C ASN A 229 -19.80 -16.49 18.02
N LEU A 230 -18.75 -15.66 18.15
CA LEU A 230 -17.44 -15.97 17.58
C LEU A 230 -16.77 -17.22 18.17
N GLY A 231 -17.25 -17.72 19.31
CA GLY A 231 -16.77 -18.98 19.89
C GLY A 231 -17.16 -20.24 19.11
N ALA A 232 -18.20 -20.17 18.28
CA ALA A 232 -18.71 -21.31 17.52
C ALA A 232 -19.05 -20.97 16.06
N CYS A 233 -18.57 -19.83 15.54
CA CYS A 233 -18.82 -19.38 14.19
C CYS A 233 -17.90 -20.08 13.16
N ASP A 234 -18.27 -19.97 11.89
CA ASP A 234 -17.40 -20.39 10.79
C ASP A 234 -16.13 -19.53 10.73
N GLU A 235 -15.03 -20.12 10.26
CA GLU A 235 -13.73 -19.44 10.20
C GLU A 235 -13.77 -18.16 9.35
N SER A 236 -14.58 -18.12 8.28
CA SER A 236 -14.76 -16.93 7.44
C SER A 236 -15.40 -15.75 8.18
N ILE A 237 -16.26 -16.04 9.17
CA ILE A 237 -16.88 -15.02 10.03
C ILE A 237 -15.85 -14.52 11.04
N MET A 238 -15.05 -15.42 11.61
CA MET A 238 -13.93 -15.06 12.50
C MET A 238 -12.91 -14.16 11.80
N THR A 239 -12.53 -14.47 10.56
CA THR A 239 -11.56 -13.67 9.78
C THR A 239 -12.10 -12.28 9.47
N PHE A 240 -13.38 -12.18 9.08
CA PHE A 240 -14.07 -10.91 8.87
C PHE A 240 -14.06 -10.04 10.14
N TRP A 241 -14.52 -10.57 11.27
CA TRP A 241 -14.58 -9.80 12.51
C TRP A 241 -13.20 -9.46 13.06
N THR A 242 -12.19 -10.32 12.86
CA THR A 242 -10.80 -9.99 13.20
C THR A 242 -10.34 -8.73 12.44
N MET A 243 -10.57 -8.67 11.14
CA MET A 243 -10.24 -7.49 10.32
C MET A 243 -11.03 -6.26 10.76
N ARG A 244 -12.35 -6.40 10.98
CA ARG A 244 -13.21 -5.28 11.42
C ARG A 244 -12.77 -4.68 12.75
N ILE A 245 -12.47 -5.55 13.73
CA ILE A 245 -11.98 -5.13 15.05
C ILE A 245 -10.66 -4.35 14.91
N ILE A 246 -9.73 -4.84 14.08
CA ILE A 246 -8.45 -4.14 13.86
C ILE A 246 -8.69 -2.75 13.29
N ILE A 247 -9.49 -2.64 12.23
CA ILE A 247 -9.76 -1.35 11.59
C ILE A 247 -10.42 -0.37 12.57
N ASP A 248 -11.48 -0.80 13.25
CA ASP A 248 -12.23 0.10 14.14
C ASP A 248 -11.43 0.48 15.39
N ALA A 249 -10.60 -0.42 15.91
CA ALA A 249 -9.70 -0.11 17.01
C ALA A 249 -8.67 0.96 16.60
N CYS A 250 -8.04 0.80 15.44
CA CYS A 250 -7.11 1.79 14.88
C CYS A 250 -7.78 3.17 14.72
N HIS A 251 -8.97 3.21 14.12
CA HIS A 251 -9.74 4.46 13.97
C HIS A 251 -10.11 5.09 15.31
N THR A 252 -10.46 4.26 16.30
CA THR A 252 -10.81 4.73 17.65
C THR A 252 -9.60 5.34 18.36
N PHE A 253 -8.43 4.72 18.27
CA PHE A 253 -7.22 5.19 18.97
C PHE A 253 -6.58 6.43 18.31
N LYS A 254 -6.74 6.61 17.00
CA LYS A 254 -6.17 7.75 16.25
C LYS A 254 -7.23 8.64 15.61
N TYR A 255 -8.36 8.82 16.30
CA TYR A 255 -9.46 9.63 15.82
C TYR A 255 -9.02 11.03 15.39
N GLY A 256 -9.43 11.44 14.18
CA GLY A 256 -9.06 12.73 13.59
C GLY A 256 -7.74 12.76 12.81
N GLN A 257 -6.94 11.68 12.83
CA GLN A 257 -5.75 11.51 11.98
C GLN A 257 -6.01 10.59 10.78
N TYR A 258 -7.28 10.36 10.45
CA TYR A 258 -7.69 9.48 9.37
C TYR A 258 -7.46 10.14 8.00
N ASN A 259 -6.43 9.69 7.29
CA ASN A 259 -6.34 9.88 5.86
C ASN A 259 -7.03 8.70 5.16
N SER A 260 -8.21 8.94 4.58
CA SER A 260 -8.92 7.94 3.79
C SER A 260 -8.18 7.71 2.48
N PHE A 261 -7.29 6.72 2.45
CA PHE A 261 -6.58 6.30 1.22
C PHE A 261 -7.46 5.42 0.31
N PHE A 262 -8.59 4.94 0.84
CA PHE A 262 -9.57 4.10 0.17
C PHE A 262 -10.96 4.30 0.80
N ASP A 263 -12.04 4.13 0.04
CA ASP A 263 -13.41 4.20 0.55
C ASP A 263 -13.86 2.82 1.05
N GLU A 264 -14.15 2.70 2.35
CA GLU A 264 -14.64 1.46 2.97
C GLU A 264 -15.93 0.93 2.32
N SER A 265 -16.74 1.80 1.71
CA SER A 265 -17.98 1.40 1.03
C SER A 265 -17.76 0.51 -0.20
N LEU A 266 -16.54 0.55 -0.76
CA LEU A 266 -16.14 -0.23 -1.92
C LEU A 266 -15.65 -1.64 -1.56
N ILE A 267 -15.55 -1.99 -0.28
CA ILE A 267 -15.12 -3.33 0.14
C ILE A 267 -16.20 -4.35 -0.24
N GLN A 268 -15.88 -5.29 -1.14
CA GLN A 268 -16.81 -6.35 -1.55
C GLN A 268 -16.30 -7.76 -1.26
N THR A 269 -14.99 -7.93 -0.99
CA THR A 269 -14.38 -9.24 -0.70
C THR A 269 -13.47 -9.18 0.52
N GLN A 270 -13.21 -10.35 1.13
CA GLN A 270 -12.23 -10.42 2.21
C GLN A 270 -10.81 -10.07 1.75
N GLU A 271 -10.47 -10.23 0.47
CA GLU A 271 -9.20 -9.72 -0.07
C GLU A 271 -9.12 -8.20 -0.02
N ASP A 272 -10.19 -7.52 -0.45
CA ASP A 272 -10.26 -6.05 -0.42
C ASP A 272 -10.12 -5.55 1.03
N MET A 273 -10.89 -6.15 1.95
CA MET A 273 -10.87 -5.82 3.37
C MET A 273 -9.51 -6.11 4.02
N TYR A 274 -8.82 -7.17 3.60
CA TYR A 274 -7.49 -7.53 4.11
C TYR A 274 -6.45 -6.45 3.76
N TYR A 275 -6.37 -6.03 2.49
CA TYR A 275 -5.43 -4.98 2.10
C TYR A 275 -5.76 -3.66 2.77
N TYR A 276 -7.05 -3.33 2.87
CA TYR A 276 -7.50 -2.17 3.61
C TYR A 276 -7.08 -2.22 5.09
N THR A 277 -7.28 -3.36 5.76
CA THR A 277 -6.88 -3.58 7.16
C THR A 277 -5.39 -3.34 7.36
N LEU A 278 -4.55 -3.88 6.47
CA LEU A 278 -3.09 -3.69 6.56
C LEU A 278 -2.69 -2.23 6.43
N ALA A 279 -3.29 -1.50 5.48
CA ALA A 279 -2.97 -0.10 5.30
C ALA A 279 -3.46 0.78 6.45
N VAL A 280 -4.64 0.52 7.01
CA VAL A 280 -5.11 1.21 8.24
C VAL A 280 -4.18 0.92 9.42
N LEU A 281 -3.81 -0.35 9.63
CA LEU A 281 -2.94 -0.75 10.73
C LEU A 281 -1.55 -0.08 10.61
N CYS A 282 -0.93 -0.17 9.43
CA CYS A 282 0.39 0.40 9.20
C CYS A 282 0.39 1.93 9.23
N SER A 283 -0.64 2.60 8.68
CA SER A 283 -0.71 4.07 8.78
C SER A 283 -0.85 4.54 10.22
N THR A 284 -1.60 3.81 11.04
CA THR A 284 -1.83 4.12 12.46
C THR A 284 -0.55 4.05 13.29
N TYR A 285 0.30 3.04 13.05
CA TYR A 285 1.42 2.72 13.94
C TYR A 285 2.82 2.99 13.34
N LEU A 286 2.98 2.95 12.01
CA LEU A 286 4.29 3.14 11.36
C LEU A 286 4.53 4.59 10.93
N GLN A 287 3.50 5.43 10.83
CA GLN A 287 3.72 6.87 10.62
C GLN A 287 4.38 7.55 11.84
N GLU A 288 4.33 6.94 13.02
CA GLU A 288 4.91 7.50 14.24
C GLU A 288 6.43 7.29 14.36
N GLU A 289 7.00 6.23 13.76
CA GLU A 289 8.46 6.05 13.75
C GLU A 289 9.19 7.11 12.91
N ALA A 290 8.53 7.69 11.89
CA ALA A 290 9.11 8.77 11.11
C ALA A 290 9.14 10.11 11.88
N ASN A 291 8.14 10.36 12.73
CA ASN A 291 8.03 11.63 13.49
C ASN A 291 8.74 11.62 14.85
N CYS A 292 9.13 10.45 15.37
CA CYS A 292 9.93 10.33 16.61
C CYS A 292 11.45 10.30 16.37
N ASN A 293 11.90 10.31 15.11
CA ASN A 293 13.31 10.30 14.73
C ASN A 293 13.80 11.64 14.13
N GLU A 294 13.02 12.72 14.24
CA GLU A 294 13.45 14.12 14.03
C GLU A 294 13.66 14.84 15.37
#